data_AF-A0A1Y3MXM5-F1
#
_entry.id   AF-A0A1Y3MXM5-F1
#
_cell.length_a   1.000
_cell.length_b   1.000
_cell.length_c   1.000
_cell.angle_alpha   90.00
_cell.angle_beta   90.00
_cell.angle_gamma   90.00
#
_symmetry.space_group_name_H-M   'P 1'
#
loop_
_entity.id
_entity.type
_entity.pdbx_description
1 polymer ?
#
loop_
_entity_poly.entity_id
_entity_poly.type
_entity_poly.pdbx_seq_one_letter_code
_entity_poly.pdbx_strand_id
1 'polypeptide(L)'
;MDLMRRLPPQNIEINVANLIDLCQDDEEDFDDFTGDLLSSIHQPLLVKVCPVTNKEYLASDYNRDLDSYRSPWSNQFDPPLQDATYPSEQLRKLEIQANEAFDVYRDLYYGGGLSSVYMWDTENGFAAAVFLKKSM
;
A
#
# COMPACT_ATOMS: atom_id res chain seq x y z
N MET A 1 6.62 -12.47 -14.78
CA MET A 1 6.41 -11.06 -15.20
C MET A 1 5.82 -10.86 -16.60
N ASP A 2 6.19 -11.64 -17.63
CA ASP A 2 5.66 -11.40 -19.00
C ASP A 2 4.15 -11.67 -19.14
N LEU A 3 3.59 -12.61 -18.36
CA LEU A 3 2.17 -12.95 -18.40
C LEU A 3 1.27 -11.78 -18.00
N MET A 4 1.59 -11.07 -16.91
CA MET A 4 0.82 -9.93 -16.41
C MET A 4 0.87 -8.69 -17.31
N ARG A 5 1.83 -8.64 -18.23
CA ARG A 5 1.90 -7.59 -19.27
C ARG A 5 1.02 -7.89 -20.49
N ARG A 6 0.48 -9.12 -20.60
CA ARG A 6 -0.30 -9.58 -21.75
C ARG A 6 -1.77 -9.85 -21.43
N LEU A 7 -2.10 -10.12 -20.16
CA LEU A 7 -3.48 -10.32 -19.73
C LEU A 7 -4.28 -9.00 -19.74
N PRO A 8 -5.61 -9.05 -19.92
CA PRO A 8 -6.45 -7.87 -19.86
C PRO A 8 -6.28 -7.11 -18.53
N PRO A 9 -5.90 -5.82 -18.56
CA PRO A 9 -5.60 -5.06 -17.34
C PRO A 9 -6.83 -4.81 -16.47
N GLN A 10 -8.05 -4.93 -17.02
CA GLN A 10 -9.29 -4.78 -16.27
C GLN A 10 -9.46 -5.87 -15.19
N ASN A 11 -8.82 -7.03 -15.38
CA ASN A 11 -8.96 -8.17 -14.49
C ASN A 11 -7.71 -8.40 -13.64
N ILE A 12 -6.92 -7.35 -13.39
CA ILE A 12 -5.60 -7.50 -12.75
C ILE A 12 -5.69 -8.18 -11.37
N GLU A 13 -6.71 -7.88 -10.57
CA GLU A 13 -6.95 -8.51 -9.26
C GLU A 13 -7.18 -10.02 -9.40
N ILE A 14 -8.05 -10.43 -10.33
CA ILE A 14 -8.35 -11.84 -10.62
C ILE A 14 -7.12 -12.56 -11.18
N ASN A 15 -6.38 -11.89 -12.06
CA ASN A 15 -5.19 -12.46 -12.69
C ASN A 15 -4.08 -12.74 -11.68
N VAL A 16 -3.87 -11.82 -10.70
CA VAL A 16 -2.91 -12.03 -9.61
C VAL A 16 -3.37 -13.15 -8.69
N ALA A 17 -4.63 -13.15 -8.27
CA ALA A 17 -5.18 -14.20 -7.40
C ALA A 17 -5.03 -15.59 -8.03
N ASN A 18 -5.41 -15.73 -9.31
CA ASN A 18 -5.25 -16.99 -10.03
C ASN A 18 -3.79 -17.40 -10.20
N LEU A 19 -2.86 -16.45 -10.36
CA LEU A 19 -1.43 -16.75 -10.45
C LEU A 19 -0.88 -17.30 -9.13
N ILE A 20 -1.30 -16.71 -8.02
CA ILE A 20 -0.96 -17.19 -6.68
C ILE A 20 -1.53 -18.59 -6.50
N ASP A 21 -2.80 -18.81 -6.80
CA ASP A 21 -3.45 -20.14 -6.70
C ASP A 21 -2.81 -21.21 -7.57
N LEU A 22 -2.36 -20.86 -8.79
CA LEU A 22 -1.69 -21.79 -9.69
C LEU A 22 -0.29 -22.20 -9.24
N CYS A 23 0.38 -21.36 -8.45
CA CYS A 23 1.76 -21.58 -8.01
C CYS A 23 1.85 -22.11 -6.56
N GLN A 24 0.72 -22.34 -5.88
CA GLN A 24 0.67 -22.87 -4.52
C GLN A 24 1.29 -24.26 -4.35
N ASP A 25 1.40 -25.04 -5.42
CA ASP A 25 1.90 -26.42 -5.37
C ASP A 25 3.44 -26.52 -5.30
N ASP A 26 4.18 -25.44 -5.60
CA ASP A 26 5.64 -25.40 -5.54
C ASP A 26 6.10 -24.86 -4.15
N GLU A 27 6.13 -25.74 -3.15
CA GLU A 27 6.28 -25.40 -1.72
C GLU A 27 7.61 -24.72 -1.33
N GLU A 28 8.70 -24.89 -2.08
CA GLU A 28 10.05 -24.47 -1.61
C GLU A 28 10.29 -22.96 -1.72
N ASP A 29 9.61 -22.24 -2.62
CA ASP A 29 9.84 -20.81 -2.89
C ASP A 29 8.55 -19.97 -2.91
N PHE A 30 7.42 -20.51 -2.42
CA PHE A 30 6.10 -19.88 -2.59
C PHE A 30 5.97 -18.49 -1.93
N ASP A 31 6.50 -18.33 -0.71
CA ASP A 31 6.41 -17.06 0.02
C ASP A 31 7.28 -15.97 -0.63
N ASP A 32 8.50 -16.32 -1.05
CA ASP A 32 9.40 -15.42 -1.77
C ASP A 32 8.82 -15.04 -3.14
N PHE A 33 8.29 -16.01 -3.88
CA PHE A 33 7.63 -15.76 -5.16
C PHE A 33 6.40 -14.86 -5.01
N THR A 34 5.57 -15.09 -4.00
CA THR A 34 4.37 -14.28 -3.74
C THR A 34 4.77 -12.85 -3.34
N GLY A 35 5.80 -12.70 -2.51
CA GLY A 35 6.36 -11.39 -2.15
C GLY A 35 6.91 -10.62 -3.37
N ASP A 36 7.68 -11.29 -4.22
CA ASP A 36 8.22 -10.72 -5.46
C ASP A 36 7.11 -10.35 -6.44
N LEU A 37 6.07 -11.18 -6.54
CA LEU A 37 4.93 -10.96 -7.43
C LEU A 37 4.10 -9.75 -7.00
N LEU A 38 3.76 -9.67 -5.72
CA LEU A 38 2.96 -8.57 -5.15
C LEU A 38 3.73 -7.25 -5.19
N SER A 39 5.02 -7.26 -4.88
CA SER A 39 5.86 -6.05 -4.96
C SER A 39 6.06 -5.55 -6.40
N SER A 40 6.00 -6.44 -7.39
CA SER A 40 6.27 -6.11 -8.79
C SER A 40 5.02 -5.77 -9.61
N ILE A 41 3.81 -6.01 -9.09
CA ILE A 41 2.54 -5.78 -9.80
C ILE A 41 1.72 -4.71 -9.09
N HIS A 42 1.47 -3.61 -9.80
CA HIS A 42 0.60 -2.55 -9.29
C HIS A 42 -0.86 -3.00 -9.29
N GLN A 43 -1.40 -3.28 -8.11
CA GLN A 43 -2.84 -3.48 -7.90
C GLN A 43 -3.58 -2.13 -7.81
N PRO A 44 -4.89 -2.10 -8.10
CA PRO A 44 -5.71 -0.91 -7.89
C PRO A 44 -5.69 -0.48 -6.43
N LEU A 45 -5.54 0.83 -6.20
CA LEU A 45 -5.55 1.38 -4.84
C LEU A 45 -6.92 1.20 -4.20
N LEU A 46 -6.96 0.52 -3.06
CA LEU A 46 -8.18 0.35 -2.28
C LEU A 46 -8.42 1.57 -1.40
N VAL A 47 -9.68 1.95 -1.20
CA VAL A 47 -10.04 3.03 -0.26
C VAL A 47 -10.49 2.38 1.04
N LYS A 48 -9.85 2.72 2.14
CA LYS A 48 -10.20 2.28 3.49
C LYS A 48 -10.48 3.49 4.39
N VAL A 49 -11.24 3.29 5.46
CA VAL A 49 -11.56 4.33 6.44
C VAL A 49 -10.82 4.02 7.74
N CYS A 50 -10.12 5.01 8.29
CA CYS A 50 -9.45 4.86 9.57
C CYS A 50 -10.47 4.81 10.72
N PRO A 51 -10.51 3.73 11.53
CA PRO A 51 -11.51 3.59 12.59
C PRO A 51 -11.38 4.63 13.72
N VAL A 52 -10.18 5.18 13.92
CA VAL A 52 -9.90 6.16 15.00
C VAL A 52 -10.23 7.59 14.57
N THR A 53 -9.88 7.96 13.34
CA THR A 53 -10.00 9.35 12.86
C THR A 53 -11.17 9.57 11.92
N ASN A 54 -11.82 8.49 11.46
CA ASN A 54 -12.87 8.48 10.46
C ASN A 54 -12.48 9.12 9.12
N LYS A 55 -11.18 9.19 8.83
CA LYS A 55 -10.63 9.70 7.57
C LYS A 55 -10.34 8.56 6.60
N GLU A 56 -10.65 8.78 5.33
CA GLU A 56 -10.31 7.85 4.25
C GLU A 56 -8.80 7.86 3.96
N TYR A 57 -8.27 6.72 3.53
CA TYR A 57 -6.88 6.55 3.11
C TYR A 57 -6.77 5.50 2.00
N LEU A 58 -5.66 5.55 1.26
CA LEU A 58 -5.36 4.64 0.17
C LEU A 58 -4.54 3.45 0.69
N ALA A 59 -5.09 2.25 0.54
CA ALA A 59 -4.47 0.99 0.91
C ALA A 59 -3.74 0.37 -0.29
N SER A 60 -2.53 -0.11 -0.01
CA SER A 60 -1.57 -0.71 -0.94
C SER A 60 -0.71 -1.73 -0.19
N ASP A 61 0.13 -2.49 -0.91
CA ASP A 61 1.05 -3.43 -0.26
C ASP A 61 2.09 -2.72 0.63
N TYR A 62 2.42 -1.46 0.36
CA TYR A 62 3.40 -0.68 1.13
C TYR A 62 2.93 -0.26 2.53
N ASN A 63 1.63 -0.38 2.81
CA ASN A 63 1.08 -0.17 4.15
C ASN A 63 0.30 -1.40 4.65
N ARG A 64 0.50 -2.55 4.00
CA ARG A 64 -0.11 -3.82 4.36
C ARG A 64 0.87 -4.63 5.20
N ASP A 65 0.34 -5.26 6.24
CA ASP A 65 1.02 -6.28 7.01
C ASP A 65 0.00 -7.41 7.24
N LEU A 66 0.30 -8.60 6.71
CA LEU A 66 -0.67 -9.71 6.57
C LEU A 66 -1.97 -9.23 5.90
N ASP A 67 -3.11 -9.28 6.60
CA ASP A 67 -4.40 -8.78 6.10
C ASP A 67 -4.80 -7.42 6.66
N SER A 68 -3.88 -6.78 7.39
CA SER A 68 -4.10 -5.51 8.07
C SER A 68 -3.43 -4.37 7.34
N TYR A 69 -4.03 -3.18 7.42
CA TYR A 69 -3.52 -1.99 6.74
C TYR A 69 -3.27 -0.86 7.72
N ARG A 70 -2.10 -0.25 7.66
CA ARG A 70 -1.73 0.90 8.50
C ARG A 70 -2.36 2.17 7.97
N SER A 71 -3.13 2.85 8.82
CA SER A 71 -3.66 4.17 8.52
C SER A 71 -2.56 5.24 8.65
N PRO A 72 -2.41 6.14 7.65
CA PRO A 72 -1.45 7.25 7.74
C PRO A 72 -1.86 8.29 8.79
N TRP A 73 -3.14 8.29 9.20
CA TRP A 73 -3.69 9.26 10.15
C TRP A 73 -3.47 8.85 11.60
N SER A 74 -3.87 7.63 11.96
CA SER A 74 -3.75 7.11 13.33
C SER A 74 -2.46 6.36 13.60
N ASN A 75 -1.71 5.99 12.55
CA ASN A 75 -0.59 5.07 12.62
C ASN A 75 -0.95 3.70 13.22
N GLN A 76 -2.20 3.25 13.06
CA GLN A 76 -2.64 1.95 13.57
C GLN A 76 -3.02 1.05 12.41
N PHE A 77 -2.74 -0.24 12.57
CA PHE A 77 -3.21 -1.28 11.68
C PHE A 77 -4.66 -1.62 11.96
N ASP A 78 -5.40 -1.87 10.88
CA ASP A 78 -6.77 -2.39 10.93
C ASP A 78 -6.90 -3.60 9.98
N PRO A 79 -7.17 -4.81 10.50
CA PRO A 79 -7.31 -5.16 11.94
C PRO A 79 -6.07 -4.91 12.81
N PRO A 80 -6.20 -4.85 14.15
CA PRO A 80 -5.05 -4.66 15.04
C PRO A 80 -4.09 -5.85 15.01
N LEU A 81 -2.79 -5.56 14.96
CA LEU A 81 -1.71 -6.54 14.98
C LEU A 81 -0.85 -6.37 16.24
N GLN A 82 -0.36 -7.49 16.78
CA GLN A 82 0.47 -7.51 17.99
C GLN A 82 1.94 -7.20 17.68
N ASP A 83 2.47 -7.72 16.56
CA ASP A 83 3.88 -7.59 16.15
C ASP A 83 4.03 -6.80 14.84
N ALA A 84 3.26 -5.73 14.69
CA ALA A 84 3.33 -4.88 13.49
C ALA A 84 4.62 -4.05 13.42
N THR A 85 5.13 -3.87 12.21
CA THR A 85 6.27 -2.98 11.96
C THR A 85 5.81 -1.54 11.74
N TYR A 86 6.44 -0.61 12.46
CA TYR A 86 6.17 0.83 12.36
C TYR A 86 7.42 1.60 11.95
N PRO A 87 7.27 2.74 11.25
CA PRO A 87 8.40 3.63 11.00
C PRO A 87 8.96 4.18 12.32
N SER A 88 10.25 4.50 12.32
CA SER A 88 10.91 5.17 13.43
C SER A 88 10.21 6.49 13.81
N GLU A 89 10.33 6.93 15.07
CA GLU A 89 9.61 8.12 15.54
C GLU A 89 9.94 9.39 14.72
N GLN A 90 11.20 9.51 14.30
CA GLN A 90 11.65 10.61 13.43
C GLN A 90 11.03 10.51 12.05
N LEU A 91 11.02 9.32 11.45
CA LEU A 91 10.44 9.09 10.14
C LEU A 91 8.92 9.26 10.16
N ARG A 92 8.24 8.87 11.24
CA ARG A 92 6.81 9.10 11.41
C ARG A 92 6.45 10.58 11.44
N LYS A 93 7.27 11.43 12.07
CA LYS A 93 7.07 12.89 12.04
C LYS A 93 7.17 13.43 10.61
N LEU A 94 8.14 12.93 9.84
CA LEU A 94 8.30 13.28 8.42
C LEU A 94 7.13 12.77 7.57
N GLU A 95 6.65 11.55 7.83
CA GLU A 95 5.50 10.94 7.15
C GLU A 95 4.22 11.78 7.35
N ILE A 96 3.99 12.31 8.56
CA ILE A 96 2.84 13.20 8.83
C ILE A 96 2.96 14.49 8.01
N GLN A 97 4.13 15.14 8.04
CA GLN A 97 4.37 16.36 7.25
C GLN A 97 4.23 16.11 5.74
N ALA A 98 4.69 14.95 5.27
CA ALA A 98 4.55 14.56 3.87
C ALA A 98 3.08 14.34 3.51
N ASN A 99 2.29 13.69 4.36
CA ASN A 99 0.84 13.54 4.14
C ASN A 99 0.15 14.90 4.02
N GLU A 100 0.48 15.86 4.88
CA GLU A 100 -0.08 17.23 4.81
C GLU A 100 0.34 17.95 3.52
N ALA A 101 1.62 17.87 3.14
CA ALA A 101 2.13 18.51 1.93
C ALA A 101 1.50 17.92 0.65
N PHE A 102 1.38 16.60 0.58
CA PHE A 102 0.78 15.93 -0.57
C PHE A 102 -0.75 16.05 -0.62
N ASP A 103 -1.42 16.29 0.50
CA ASP A 103 -2.85 16.63 0.52
C ASP A 103 -3.12 17.99 -0.13
N VAL A 104 -2.25 18.98 0.12
CA VAL A 104 -2.27 20.28 -0.57
C VAL A 104 -1.94 20.11 -2.06
N TYR A 105 -0.91 19.32 -2.39
CA TYR A 105 -0.58 19.02 -3.80
C TYR A 105 -1.77 18.39 -4.54
N ARG A 106 -2.42 17.41 -3.91
CA ARG A 106 -3.62 16.77 -4.45
C ARG A 106 -4.72 17.79 -4.71
N ASP A 107 -5.01 18.66 -3.74
CA ASP A 107 -6.04 19.69 -3.92
C ASP A 107 -5.72 20.64 -5.08
N LEU A 108 -4.48 21.14 -5.16
CA LEU A 108 -4.04 22.06 -6.20
C LEU A 108 -4.09 21.48 -7.62
N TYR A 109 -3.68 20.21 -7.79
CA TYR A 109 -3.52 19.61 -9.12
C TYR A 109 -4.68 18.70 -9.53
N TYR A 110 -5.36 18.06 -8.58
CA TYR A 110 -6.44 17.12 -8.84
C TYR A 110 -7.82 17.71 -8.50
N GLY A 111 -7.89 18.82 -7.74
CA GLY A 111 -9.13 19.49 -7.36
C GLY A 111 -10.02 18.63 -6.47
N GLY A 112 -9.42 17.70 -5.72
CA GLY A 112 -10.10 16.70 -4.90
C GLY A 112 -9.49 15.30 -5.01
N GLY A 113 -10.23 14.30 -4.54
CA GLY A 113 -9.76 12.91 -4.45
C GLY A 113 -9.11 12.58 -3.11
N LEU A 114 -8.28 11.54 -3.09
CA LEU A 114 -7.59 11.03 -1.92
C LEU A 114 -6.08 11.02 -2.13
N SER A 115 -5.34 11.24 -1.05
CA SER A 115 -3.89 11.09 -0.99
C SER A 115 -3.48 10.33 0.26
N SER A 116 -2.42 9.55 0.17
CA SER A 116 -1.80 8.89 1.33
C SER A 116 -0.32 8.70 1.10
N VAL A 117 0.49 8.95 2.13
CA VAL A 117 1.94 8.78 2.09
C VAL A 117 2.35 7.81 3.18
N TYR A 118 3.18 6.84 2.80
CA TYR A 118 3.77 5.86 3.71
C TYR A 118 5.28 5.89 3.58
N MET A 119 5.97 5.88 4.71
CA MET A 119 7.43 5.86 4.80
C MET A 119 7.88 4.69 5.66
N TRP A 120 9.05 4.14 5.33
CA TRP A 120 9.70 3.08 6.11
C TRP A 120 11.21 3.26 6.11
N ASP A 121 11.85 2.82 7.19
CA ASP A 121 13.29 2.88 7.36
C ASP A 121 13.97 1.82 6.47
N THR A 122 15.16 2.13 5.96
CA THR A 122 16.02 1.21 5.20
C THR A 122 17.43 1.21 5.81
N GLU A 123 18.28 0.24 5.46
CA GLU A 123 19.63 0.13 6.03
C GLU A 123 20.47 1.41 5.90
N ASN A 124 20.26 2.18 4.83
CA ASN A 124 21.03 3.39 4.50
C ASN A 124 20.16 4.66 4.44
N GLY A 125 18.96 4.66 5.02
CA GLY A 125 18.09 5.84 5.02
C GLY A 125 16.62 5.50 5.20
N PHE A 126 15.78 6.00 4.29
CA PHE A 126 14.34 5.74 4.27
C PHE A 126 13.83 5.67 2.83
N ALA A 127 12.66 5.08 2.67
CA ALA A 127 11.90 5.12 1.43
C ALA A 127 10.48 5.63 1.69
N ALA A 128 9.82 6.09 0.64
CA ALA A 128 8.48 6.66 0.71
C ALA A 128 7.66 6.24 -0.51
N ALA A 129 6.40 5.88 -0.28
CA ALA A 129 5.40 5.66 -1.29
C ALA A 129 4.32 6.73 -1.17
N VAL A 130 4.03 7.41 -2.28
CA VAL A 130 3.04 8.49 -2.36
C VAL A 130 1.92 8.04 -3.29
N PHE A 131 0.70 8.02 -2.75
CA PHE A 131 -0.49 7.59 -3.47
C PHE A 131 -1.43 8.76 -3.69
N LEU A 132 -1.93 8.87 -4.92
CA LEU A 132 -2.93 9.85 -5.33
C LEU A 132 -4.00 9.09 -6.11
N LYS A 133 -5.25 9.15 -5.63
CA LYS A 133 -6.40 8.53 -6.31
C LYS A 133 -7.49 9.57 -6.49
N LYS A 134 -7.83 9.84 -7.75
CA LYS A 134 -9.01 10.61 -8.12
C LYS A 134 -10.04 9.67 -8.71
N SER A 135 -11.16 9.49 -8.00
CA SER A 135 -12.34 8.88 -8.59
C SER A 135 -13.06 9.94 -9.44
N MET A 136 -13.51 9.57 -10.63
CA MET A 136 -14.36 10.40 -11.49
C MET A 136 -15.74 10.60 -10.88
#